data_AF-A0A8J5L935-F1
#
_entry.id   AF-A0A8J5L935-F1
#
_cell.length_a   1.000
_cell.length_b   1.000
_cell.length_c   1.000
_cell.angle_alpha   90.00
_cell.angle_beta   90.00
_cell.angle_gamma   90.00
#
_symmetry.space_group_name_H-M   'P 1'
#
loop_
_entity.id
_entity.type
_entity.pdbx_description
1 polymer ?
#
loop_
_entity_poly.entity_id
_entity_poly.type
_entity_poly.pdbx_seq_one_letter_code
_entity_poly.pdbx_strand_id
1 'polypeptide(L)'
;MATYRLPNLQTDQVSSSSIYLSGDAKSPTNMLAAGWHSDGSQKIGCFNLECPGFVSTTNIYGPGSFIPQFSTYGGEQKYLSILIAKDSKTNNWWVTYNDELPLGYFPKELVPKMNDYADFVQLGGQVVTPLDVPSPPMGSGHPRAGGFK
;
A
#
# COMPACT_ATOMS: atom_id res chain seq x y z
N MET A 1 0.84 3.13 11.39
CA MET A 1 2.15 2.52 11.05
C MET A 1 3.25 3.54 11.30
N ALA A 2 4.40 3.14 11.88
CA ALA A 2 5.54 4.06 12.03
C ALA A 2 6.14 4.33 10.65
N THR A 3 6.36 5.60 10.33
CA THR A 3 6.89 6.00 9.02
C THR A 3 8.40 6.14 9.10
N TYR A 4 9.15 5.53 8.20
CA TYR A 4 10.59 5.74 8.08
C TYR A 4 10.88 6.26 6.68
N ARG A 5 11.95 7.05 6.54
CA ARG A 5 12.40 7.47 5.22
C ARG A 5 12.87 6.22 4.46
N LEU A 6 12.54 6.15 3.17
CA LEU A 6 13.11 5.12 2.31
C LEU A 6 14.64 5.20 2.34
N PRO A 7 15.33 4.05 2.36
CA PRO A 7 16.78 4.04 2.37
C PRO A 7 17.33 4.65 1.08
N ASN A 8 18.59 5.08 1.12
CA ASN A 8 19.28 5.50 -0.09
C ASN A 8 19.41 4.30 -1.03
N LEU A 9 18.77 4.38 -2.19
CA LEU A 9 18.80 3.32 -3.21
C LEU A 9 19.93 3.58 -4.20
N GLN A 10 20.59 2.51 -4.64
CA GLN A 10 21.48 2.56 -5.81
C GLN A 10 20.65 2.53 -7.11
N THR A 11 21.31 2.81 -8.25
CA THR A 11 20.72 2.60 -9.57
C THR A 11 20.21 1.15 -9.67
N ASP A 12 19.00 0.97 -10.19
CA ASP A 12 18.32 -0.32 -10.37
C ASP A 12 17.89 -1.05 -9.09
N GLN A 13 17.91 -0.38 -7.93
CA GLN A 13 17.30 -0.89 -6.70
C GLN A 13 15.91 -0.30 -6.46
N VAL A 14 15.03 -1.10 -5.86
CA VAL A 14 13.69 -0.68 -5.45
C VAL A 14 13.45 -1.05 -3.99
N SER A 15 12.88 -0.11 -3.23
CA SER A 15 12.29 -0.35 -1.92
C SER A 15 10.90 0.29 -1.90
N SER A 16 9.88 -0.51 -1.56
CA SER A 16 8.49 -0.06 -1.52
C SER A 16 7.80 -0.54 -0.25
N SER A 17 6.83 0.24 0.22
CA SER A 17 5.88 -0.15 1.25
C SER A 17 4.48 -0.13 0.66
N SER A 18 3.64 -1.07 1.05
CA SER A 18 2.31 -1.18 0.47
C SER A 18 1.30 -1.76 1.45
N ILE A 19 0.07 -1.30 1.31
CA ILE A 19 -1.09 -1.77 2.04
C ILE A 19 -1.99 -2.42 1.03
N TYR A 20 -2.42 -3.64 1.33
CA TYR A 20 -3.24 -4.43 0.44
C TYR A 20 -4.52 -4.92 1.12
N LEU A 21 -5.65 -4.80 0.43
CA LEU A 21 -6.87 -5.56 0.74
C LEU A 21 -7.04 -6.62 -0.33
N SER A 22 -7.39 -7.85 0.03
CA SER A 22 -7.72 -8.88 -0.96
C SER A 22 -8.95 -9.70 -0.58
N GLY A 23 -9.67 -10.17 -1.60
CA GLY A 23 -10.73 -11.17 -1.45
C GLY A 23 -10.17 -12.60 -1.30
N ASP A 24 -11.07 -13.59 -1.29
CA ASP A 24 -10.82 -15.03 -1.14
C ASP A 24 -9.51 -15.50 -1.80
N ALA A 25 -8.77 -16.37 -1.10
CA ALA A 25 -7.49 -16.95 -1.52
C ALA A 25 -7.60 -17.93 -2.70
N LYS A 26 -8.82 -18.21 -3.19
CA LYS A 26 -9.05 -19.06 -4.37
C LYS A 26 -8.81 -18.28 -5.66
N SER A 27 -7.81 -18.68 -6.44
CA SER A 27 -7.50 -18.07 -7.73
C SER A 27 -8.69 -18.11 -8.70
N PRO A 28 -8.97 -17.00 -9.43
CA PRO A 28 -8.34 -15.67 -9.35
C PRO A 28 -8.91 -14.77 -8.22
N THR A 29 -8.14 -13.83 -7.67
CA THR A 29 -8.53 -13.00 -6.48
C THR A 29 -8.54 -11.49 -6.81
N ASN A 30 -9.36 -10.67 -6.15
CA ASN A 30 -9.31 -9.20 -6.31
C ASN A 30 -8.47 -8.58 -5.19
N MET A 31 -7.70 -7.54 -5.51
CA MET A 31 -6.76 -6.89 -4.59
C MET A 31 -6.72 -5.37 -4.80
N LEU A 32 -6.73 -4.58 -3.72
CA LEU A 32 -6.46 -3.12 -3.70
C LEU A 32 -5.09 -2.88 -3.07
N ALA A 33 -4.28 -2.01 -3.65
CA ALA A 33 -2.82 -2.07 -3.54
C ALA A 33 -2.11 -0.77 -3.98
N ALA A 34 -2.39 0.40 -3.38
CA ALA A 34 -1.98 1.69 -4.01
C ALA A 34 -2.19 1.66 -5.54
N GLY A 35 -3.30 1.06 -6.00
CA GLY A 35 -3.42 0.35 -7.28
C GLY A 35 -4.51 -0.73 -7.13
N TRP A 36 -4.85 -1.47 -8.17
CA TRP A 36 -5.89 -2.51 -8.10
C TRP A 36 -5.59 -3.68 -9.05
N HIS A 37 -5.98 -4.89 -8.67
CA HIS A 37 -5.95 -6.06 -9.55
C HIS A 37 -7.26 -6.85 -9.42
N SER A 38 -7.78 -7.33 -10.54
CA SER A 38 -9.03 -8.12 -10.56
C SER A 38 -8.80 -9.61 -10.79
N ASP A 39 -7.55 -10.04 -11.01
CA ASP A 39 -7.20 -11.41 -11.32
C ASP A 39 -6.02 -11.98 -10.49
N GLY A 40 -5.75 -11.39 -9.33
CA GLY A 40 -4.69 -11.83 -8.43
C GLY A 40 -3.31 -11.41 -8.93
N SER A 41 -3.23 -10.21 -9.50
CA SER A 41 -1.99 -9.64 -10.05
C SER A 41 -1.39 -10.46 -11.21
N GLN A 42 -2.22 -11.15 -11.98
CA GLN A 42 -1.76 -11.99 -13.10
C GLN A 42 -1.64 -11.20 -14.41
N LYS A 43 -2.70 -10.49 -14.82
CA LYS A 43 -2.75 -9.71 -16.06
C LYS A 43 -3.59 -8.45 -15.96
N ILE A 44 -4.68 -8.47 -15.21
CA ILE A 44 -5.67 -7.39 -15.15
C ILE A 44 -5.52 -6.62 -13.85
N GLY A 45 -4.96 -5.42 -13.97
CA GLY A 45 -4.83 -4.47 -12.88
C GLY A 45 -3.94 -3.29 -13.23
N CYS A 46 -3.64 -2.47 -12.23
CA CYS A 46 -2.85 -1.27 -12.36
C CYS A 46 -2.12 -0.94 -11.06
N PHE A 47 -0.92 -0.36 -11.19
CA PHE A 47 -0.16 0.20 -10.09
C PHE A 47 -0.37 1.72 -10.01
N ASN A 48 -0.42 2.27 -8.80
CA ASN A 48 -0.58 3.70 -8.52
C ASN A 48 -1.78 4.31 -9.26
N LEU A 49 -1.58 5.52 -9.78
CA LEU A 49 -2.52 6.27 -10.61
C LEU A 49 -2.15 6.17 -12.11
N GLU A 50 -1.36 5.17 -12.51
CA GLU A 50 -0.86 5.04 -13.88
C GLU A 50 -1.97 4.68 -14.88
N CYS A 51 -3.12 4.21 -14.38
CA CYS A 51 -4.31 3.89 -15.15
C CYS A 51 -5.58 4.33 -14.38
N PRO A 52 -6.69 4.54 -15.10
CA PRO A 52 -7.98 4.83 -14.46
C PRO A 52 -8.37 3.71 -13.48
N GLY A 53 -8.83 4.09 -12.29
CA GLY A 53 -9.39 3.14 -11.33
C GLY A 53 -9.48 3.66 -9.90
N PHE A 54 -8.64 4.62 -9.53
CA PHE A 54 -8.83 5.41 -8.31
C PHE A 54 -9.44 6.76 -8.67
N VAL A 55 -10.55 7.11 -8.02
CA VAL A 55 -11.18 8.42 -8.17
C VAL A 55 -10.72 9.31 -7.02
N SER A 56 -9.79 10.23 -7.32
CA SER A 56 -9.25 11.16 -6.32
C SER A 56 -10.28 12.22 -5.95
N THR A 57 -10.44 12.47 -4.65
CA THR A 57 -11.29 13.54 -4.10
C THR A 57 -10.49 14.73 -3.56
N THR A 58 -9.16 14.60 -3.54
CA THR A 58 -8.22 15.65 -3.14
C THR A 58 -7.04 15.71 -4.11
N ASN A 59 -6.34 16.84 -4.12
CA ASN A 59 -5.08 17.04 -4.85
C ASN A 59 -3.86 17.17 -3.91
N ILE A 60 -4.06 16.97 -2.61
CA ILE A 60 -3.00 17.13 -1.59
C ILE A 60 -2.13 15.86 -1.53
N TYR A 61 -2.77 14.70 -1.41
CA TYR A 61 -2.13 13.38 -1.32
C TYR A 61 -2.94 12.34 -2.11
N GLY A 62 -2.28 11.30 -2.60
CA GLY A 62 -2.92 10.17 -3.28
C GLY A 62 -2.03 8.91 -3.26
N PRO A 63 -2.51 7.77 -3.80
CA PRO A 63 -1.68 6.58 -3.99
C PRO A 63 -0.35 6.92 -4.69
N GLY A 64 0.76 6.44 -4.13
CA GLY A 64 2.11 6.73 -4.63
C GLY A 64 2.69 8.09 -4.22
N SER A 65 1.96 8.92 -3.47
CA SER A 65 2.46 10.22 -2.99
C SER A 65 3.52 10.08 -1.90
N PHE A 66 4.43 11.06 -1.84
CA PHE A 66 5.42 11.17 -0.78
C PHE A 66 4.78 11.58 0.55
N ILE A 67 5.13 10.86 1.63
CA ILE A 67 4.69 11.18 3.00
C ILE A 67 5.77 12.04 3.66
N PRO A 68 5.50 13.29 4.09
CA PRO A 68 6.54 14.20 4.56
C PRO A 68 6.99 13.96 6.00
N GLN A 69 6.24 13.20 6.81
CA GLN A 69 6.54 12.98 8.22
C GLN A 69 7.21 11.63 8.45
N PHE A 70 8.41 11.64 9.03
CA PHE A 70 9.21 10.44 9.30
C PHE A 70 9.59 10.33 10.77
N SER A 71 9.64 9.09 11.24
CA SER A 71 10.25 8.67 12.50
C SER A 71 11.77 8.71 12.40
N THR A 72 12.42 8.87 13.54
CA THR A 72 13.86 8.73 13.70
C THR A 72 14.14 7.46 14.50
N TYR A 73 15.04 6.60 14.02
CA TYR A 73 15.42 5.39 14.75
C TYR A 73 16.02 5.75 16.11
N GLY A 74 15.55 5.10 17.18
CA GLY A 74 15.96 5.42 18.56
C GLY A 74 15.50 6.79 19.06
N GLY A 75 14.67 7.51 18.31
CA GLY A 75 14.16 8.84 18.63
C GLY A 75 12.66 8.96 18.45
N GLU A 76 12.20 10.16 18.10
CA GLU A 76 10.78 10.47 17.90
C GLU A 76 10.15 9.52 16.87
N GLN A 77 9.04 8.88 17.25
CA GLN A 77 8.26 8.02 16.38
C GLN A 77 7.05 8.79 15.85
N LYS A 78 6.87 8.78 14.54
CA LYS A 78 5.72 9.37 13.84
C LYS A 78 4.89 8.27 13.21
N TYR A 79 3.59 8.41 13.33
CA TYR A 79 2.63 7.43 12.85
C TYR A 79 1.69 8.09 11.85
N LEU A 80 1.39 7.34 10.80
CA LEU A 80 0.26 7.64 9.92
C LEU A 80 -0.83 6.58 10.09
N SER A 81 -2.08 6.98 9.83
CA SER A 81 -3.23 6.10 9.69
C SER A 81 -3.68 6.14 8.23
N ILE A 82 -3.82 4.96 7.61
CA ILE A 82 -4.56 4.80 6.35
C ILE A 82 -5.72 3.88 6.65
N LEU A 83 -6.93 4.36 6.43
CA LEU A 83 -8.13 3.56 6.50
C LEU A 83 -8.57 3.22 5.08
N ILE A 84 -8.81 1.94 4.82
CA ILE A 84 -9.51 1.49 3.61
C ILE A 84 -10.81 0.85 4.07
N ALA A 85 -11.94 1.46 3.72
CA ALA A 85 -13.25 1.04 4.18
C ALA A 85 -14.28 1.07 3.06
N LYS A 86 -15.16 0.07 3.05
CA LYS A 86 -16.26 0.01 2.09
C LYS A 86 -17.41 0.91 2.55
N ASP A 87 -17.81 1.84 1.69
CA ASP A 87 -18.98 2.69 1.94
C ASP A 87 -20.27 1.90 1.75
N SER A 88 -21.16 1.91 2.75
CA SER A 88 -22.41 1.14 2.72
C SER A 88 -23.43 1.68 1.71
N LYS A 89 -23.30 2.94 1.26
CA LYS A 89 -24.25 3.56 0.32
C LYS A 89 -23.90 3.23 -1.12
N THR A 90 -22.64 3.43 -1.50
CA THR A 90 -22.17 3.24 -2.88
C THR A 90 -21.57 1.87 -3.12
N ASN A 91 -21.14 1.17 -2.07
CA ASN A 91 -20.27 -0.02 -2.07
C ASN A 91 -18.85 0.23 -2.60
N ASN A 92 -18.45 1.49 -2.79
CA ASN A 92 -17.09 1.84 -3.17
C ASN A 92 -16.11 1.69 -1.99
N TRP A 93 -14.86 1.42 -2.29
CA TRP A 93 -13.80 1.27 -1.30
C TRP A 93 -13.05 2.60 -1.14
N TRP A 94 -13.31 3.30 -0.04
CA TRP A 94 -12.72 4.59 0.29
C TRP A 94 -11.37 4.45 0.95
N VAL A 95 -10.46 5.37 0.61
CA VAL A 95 -9.16 5.52 1.25
C VAL A 95 -9.11 6.86 1.98
N THR A 96 -8.87 6.82 3.29
CA THR A 96 -8.79 8.00 4.16
C THR A 96 -7.42 8.08 4.81
N TYR A 97 -6.82 9.27 4.80
CA TYR A 97 -5.57 9.58 5.47
C TYR A 97 -5.84 10.22 6.84
N ASN A 98 -5.19 9.70 7.87
CA ASN A 98 -5.29 10.16 9.27
C ASN A 98 -6.74 10.31 9.76
N ASP A 99 -7.63 9.42 9.30
CA ASP A 99 -9.04 9.36 9.69
C ASP A 99 -9.89 10.62 9.39
N GLU A 100 -9.28 11.63 8.76
CA GLU A 100 -9.90 12.95 8.53
C GLU A 100 -9.96 13.31 7.04
N LEU A 101 -8.94 12.97 6.26
CA LEU A 101 -8.81 13.40 4.87
C LEU A 101 -9.17 12.28 3.90
N PRO A 102 -10.37 12.32 3.26
CA PRO A 102 -10.69 11.38 2.20
C PRO A 102 -9.80 11.64 0.98
N LEU A 103 -8.95 10.67 0.65
CA LEU A 103 -8.07 10.76 -0.51
C LEU A 103 -8.83 10.47 -1.80
N GLY A 104 -9.79 9.54 -1.73
CA GLY A 104 -10.59 9.10 -2.85
C GLY A 104 -11.11 7.69 -2.65
N TYR A 105 -11.56 7.07 -3.73
CA TYR A 105 -12.14 5.73 -3.67
C TYR A 105 -11.84 4.88 -4.92
N PHE A 106 -11.88 3.57 -4.74
CA PHE A 106 -11.96 2.58 -5.82
C PHE A 106 -13.42 2.20 -6.06
N PRO A 107 -13.94 2.35 -7.29
CA PRO A 107 -15.25 1.84 -7.66
C PRO A 107 -15.35 0.34 -7.45
N LYS A 108 -16.50 -0.12 -6.93
CA LYS A 108 -16.75 -1.56 -6.67
C LYS A 108 -16.63 -2.42 -7.92
N GLU A 109 -16.91 -1.86 -9.09
CA GLU A 109 -16.87 -2.54 -10.39
C GLU A 109 -15.48 -3.05 -10.74
N LEU A 110 -14.43 -2.45 -10.17
CA LEU A 110 -13.04 -2.91 -10.34
C LEU A 110 -12.74 -4.17 -9.53
N VAL A 111 -13.48 -4.36 -8.43
CA VAL A 111 -13.23 -5.41 -7.46
C VAL A 111 -14.46 -6.25 -7.14
N PRO A 112 -15.11 -6.90 -8.14
CA PRO A 112 -16.37 -7.61 -7.96
C PRO A 112 -16.33 -8.74 -6.91
N LYS A 113 -15.19 -9.38 -6.68
CA LYS A 113 -15.05 -10.41 -5.62
C LYS A 113 -14.92 -9.84 -4.20
N MET A 114 -14.70 -8.54 -4.08
CA MET A 114 -14.77 -7.80 -2.81
C MET A 114 -16.05 -6.94 -2.75
N ASN A 115 -17.11 -7.35 -3.45
CA ASN A 115 -18.37 -6.61 -3.45
C ASN A 115 -19.12 -6.74 -2.13
N ASP A 116 -18.85 -7.74 -1.29
CA ASP A 116 -19.47 -7.89 0.03
C ASP A 116 -18.50 -7.45 1.13
N TYR A 117 -17.34 -8.10 1.21
CA TYR A 117 -16.26 -7.81 2.16
C TYR A 117 -14.90 -8.15 1.54
N ALA A 118 -13.82 -7.78 2.25
CA ALA A 118 -12.47 -8.27 1.97
C ALA A 118 -12.12 -9.34 3.01
N ASP A 119 -11.46 -10.41 2.58
CA ASP A 119 -11.10 -11.55 3.43
C ASP A 119 -9.77 -11.30 4.17
N PHE A 120 -8.86 -10.56 3.53
CA PHE A 120 -7.51 -10.34 4.06
C PHE A 120 -7.11 -8.87 3.97
N VAL A 121 -6.40 -8.45 5.01
CA VAL A 121 -5.64 -7.19 5.04
C VAL A 121 -4.18 -7.53 5.19
N GLN A 122 -3.34 -6.99 4.33
CA GLN A 122 -1.89 -7.21 4.36
C GLN A 122 -1.15 -5.87 4.37
N LEU A 123 -0.14 -5.81 5.22
CA LEU A 123 0.77 -4.68 5.36
C LEU A 123 2.18 -5.22 5.17
N GLY A 124 2.90 -4.67 4.22
CA GLY A 124 4.23 -5.15 3.91
C GLY A 124 5.01 -4.19 3.05
N GLY A 125 6.06 -4.72 2.47
CA GLY A 125 6.86 -4.02 1.50
C GLY A 125 7.80 -4.98 0.82
N GLN A 126 8.37 -4.54 -0.28
CA GLN A 126 9.23 -5.35 -1.12
C GLN A 126 10.55 -4.61 -1.33
N VAL A 127 11.64 -5.38 -1.34
CA VAL A 127 12.92 -4.94 -1.89
C VAL A 127 13.26 -5.78 -3.09
N VAL A 128 13.70 -5.10 -4.15
CA VAL A 128 14.19 -5.73 -5.36
C VAL A 128 15.59 -5.20 -5.61
N THR A 129 16.50 -6.12 -5.91
CA THR A 129 17.90 -5.85 -6.21
C THR A 129 18.35 -6.76 -7.35
N PRO A 130 19.29 -6.33 -8.21
CA PRO A 130 19.93 -7.22 -9.17
C PRO A 130 20.59 -8.42 -8.50
N LEU A 131 20.80 -9.49 -9.28
CA LEU A 131 21.61 -10.64 -8.87
C LEU A 131 23.00 -10.15 -8.41
N ASP A 132 23.50 -10.77 -7.35
CA ASP A 132 24.80 -10.49 -6.74
C ASP A 132 25.00 -9.07 -6.18
N VAL A 133 23.93 -8.26 -6.11
CA VAL A 133 23.94 -6.96 -5.42
C VAL A 133 23.24 -7.07 -4.07
N PRO A 134 23.87 -6.63 -2.96
CA PRO A 134 23.22 -6.63 -1.65
C PRO A 134 21.88 -5.91 -1.68
N SER A 135 20.84 -6.59 -1.17
CA SER A 135 19.50 -6.01 -1.09
C SER A 135 19.49 -4.76 -0.22
N PRO A 136 18.81 -3.67 -0.63
CA PRO A 136 18.71 -2.49 0.22
C PRO A 136 17.93 -2.83 1.50
N PRO A 137 18.18 -2.10 2.60
CA PRO A 137 17.42 -2.28 3.83
C PRO A 137 15.91 -2.07 3.63
N MET A 138 15.09 -2.66 4.48
CA MET A 138 13.65 -2.37 4.56
C MET A 138 13.31 -1.53 5.79
N GLY A 139 12.30 -0.67 5.68
CA GLY A 139 11.81 0.16 6.79
C GLY A 139 12.88 1.11 7.32
N SER A 140 13.26 0.98 8.59
CA SER A 140 14.29 1.81 9.22
C SER A 140 15.73 1.42 8.84
N GLY A 141 15.91 0.30 8.15
CA GLY A 141 17.22 -0.29 7.86
C GLY A 141 17.98 -0.82 9.06
N HIS A 142 17.32 -0.90 10.22
CA HIS A 142 17.87 -1.50 11.43
C HIS A 142 17.13 -2.81 11.72
N PRO A 143 17.86 -3.91 12.01
CA PRO A 143 17.23 -5.12 12.51
C PRO A 143 16.48 -4.82 13.82
N ARG A 144 15.43 -5.59 14.13
CA ARG A 144 14.76 -5.52 15.43
C ARG A 144 15.81 -5.67 16.53
N ALA A 145 15.87 -4.73 17.47
CA ALA A 145 16.70 -4.86 18.65
C ALA A 145 16.27 -6.14 19.39
N GLY A 146 17.14 -7.15 19.40
CA GLY A 146 16.86 -8.47 19.97
C GLY A 146 17.01 -9.65 19.02
N GLY A 147 17.16 -9.43 17.71
CA GLY A 147 17.32 -10.50 16.72
C GLY A 147 16.11 -11.45 16.65
N PHE A 148 16.02 -12.21 15.57
CA PHE A 148 15.21 -13.43 15.58
C PHE A 148 16.13 -14.55 16.07
N LYS A 149 15.75 -15.24 17.15
CA LYS A 149 16.33 -16.54 17.47
C LYS A 149 15.68 -17.61 16.61
#